data_AF-A0A2T5HZ32-F1
#
_entry.id   AF-A0A2T5HZ32-F1
#
_cell.length_a   1.000
_cell.length_b   1.000
_cell.length_c   1.000
_cell.angle_alpha   90.00
_cell.angle_beta   90.00
_cell.angle_gamma   90.00
#
_symmetry.space_group_name_H-M   'P 1'
#
loop_
_entity.id
_entity.type
_entity.pdbx_description
1 polymer ?
#
loop_
_entity_poly.entity_id
_entity_poly.type
_entity_poly.pdbx_seq_one_letter_code
_entity_poly.pdbx_strand_id
1 'polypeptide(L)'
;MSSKADRKRISEAEFEDGVVAALAGSPFYRQRPAEAFDATLGLDIAETAAFIQTTQPKEWAKLSKQFPAGEQAALAAQLATLLQKRGTLEVLRNGVSFNGINLQLAYFRPSAGGNPEHQARYEANRFAVMSQVHSSTKAPTSRWMWWYSSTACRLFPSNSKTTLPASGACSRGLLNIGGVTIESCSGGAAWCIFRWMMTRSI
;
A
#
# COMPACT_ATOMS: atom_id res chain seq x y z
N MET A 1 -37.48 -9.85 -32.65
CA MET A 1 -37.39 -8.60 -31.88
C MET A 1 -37.22 -8.96 -30.42
N SER A 2 -35.98 -9.10 -29.95
CA SER A 2 -35.72 -9.35 -28.52
C SER A 2 -36.05 -8.05 -27.78
N SER A 3 -37.09 -8.07 -26.95
CA SER A 3 -37.42 -6.92 -26.11
C SER A 3 -36.20 -6.57 -25.25
N LYS A 4 -36.00 -5.28 -24.96
CA LYS A 4 -35.07 -4.81 -23.94
C LYS A 4 -35.54 -5.39 -22.60
N ALA A 5 -35.18 -6.63 -22.33
CA ALA A 5 -35.45 -7.31 -21.07
C ALA A 5 -34.92 -6.45 -19.93
N ASP A 6 -35.70 -6.36 -18.85
CA ASP A 6 -35.41 -5.67 -17.61
C ASP A 6 -33.92 -5.68 -17.26
N ARG A 7 -33.27 -4.53 -17.46
CA ARG A 7 -31.88 -4.35 -17.05
C ARG A 7 -31.90 -4.13 -15.54
N LYS A 8 -31.90 -5.22 -14.77
CA LYS A 8 -31.81 -5.20 -13.31
C LYS A 8 -30.60 -4.33 -12.90
N ARG A 9 -30.84 -3.28 -12.12
CA ARG A 9 -29.76 -2.49 -11.51
C ARG A 9 -29.18 -3.33 -10.38
N ILE A 10 -27.94 -3.79 -10.58
CA ILE A 10 -27.16 -4.50 -9.57
C ILE A 10 -26.44 -3.44 -8.73
N SER A 11 -26.47 -3.56 -7.41
CA SER A 11 -25.69 -2.70 -6.52
C SER A 11 -24.20 -3.08 -6.56
N GLU A 12 -23.31 -2.15 -6.18
CA GLU A 12 -21.86 -2.44 -6.15
C GLU A 12 -21.54 -3.64 -5.26
N ALA A 13 -22.23 -3.76 -4.12
CA ALA A 13 -22.06 -4.89 -3.20
C ALA A 13 -22.49 -6.23 -3.83
N GLU A 14 -23.66 -6.28 -4.47
CA GLU A 14 -24.09 -7.50 -5.17
C GLU A 14 -23.18 -7.86 -6.34
N PHE A 15 -22.61 -6.86 -7.01
CA PHE A 15 -21.63 -7.08 -8.08
C PHE A 15 -20.34 -7.67 -7.52
N GLU A 16 -19.81 -7.09 -6.43
CA GLU A 16 -18.62 -7.58 -5.74
C GLU A 16 -18.81 -9.02 -5.25
N ASP A 17 -19.93 -9.31 -4.58
CA ASP A 17 -20.29 -10.64 -4.11
C ASP A 17 -20.34 -11.65 -5.28
N GLY A 18 -20.92 -11.24 -6.42
CA GLY A 18 -20.95 -12.05 -7.63
C GLY A 18 -19.56 -12.37 -8.19
N VAL A 19 -18.64 -11.40 -8.18
CA VAL A 19 -17.25 -11.59 -8.64
C VAL A 19 -16.48 -12.49 -7.67
N VAL A 20 -16.59 -12.24 -6.36
CA VAL A 20 -15.93 -13.06 -5.33
C VAL A 20 -16.42 -14.50 -5.41
N ALA A 21 -17.73 -14.71 -5.53
CA ALA A 21 -18.32 -16.05 -5.67
C ALA A 21 -17.86 -16.75 -6.96
N ALA A 22 -17.83 -16.04 -8.09
CA ALA A 22 -17.36 -16.60 -9.35
C ALA A 22 -15.88 -17.02 -9.30
N LEU A 23 -15.01 -16.21 -8.69
CA LEU A 23 -13.59 -16.53 -8.52
C LEU A 23 -13.38 -17.68 -7.54
N ALA A 24 -14.07 -17.66 -6.39
CA ALA A 24 -14.01 -18.70 -5.37
C ALA A 24 -14.55 -20.07 -5.86
N GLY A 25 -15.44 -20.07 -6.86
CA GLY A 25 -15.90 -21.29 -7.51
C GLY A 25 -14.87 -21.95 -8.43
N SER A 26 -13.77 -21.27 -8.75
CA SER A 26 -12.68 -21.82 -9.55
C SER A 26 -11.67 -22.59 -8.68
N PRO A 27 -10.93 -23.57 -9.23
CA PRO A 27 -9.94 -24.33 -8.46
C PRO A 27 -8.67 -23.51 -8.10
N PHE A 28 -8.53 -22.29 -8.62
CA PHE A 28 -7.32 -21.49 -8.50
C PHE A 28 -7.33 -20.50 -7.33
N TYR A 29 -8.51 -19.96 -6.99
CA TYR A 29 -8.65 -18.93 -5.97
C TYR A 29 -9.25 -19.49 -4.69
N ARG A 30 -8.72 -19.06 -3.55
CA ARG A 30 -9.30 -19.33 -2.24
C ARG A 30 -9.99 -18.09 -1.70
N GLN A 31 -11.24 -18.23 -1.28
CA GLN A 31 -11.91 -17.15 -0.58
C GLN A 31 -11.30 -16.93 0.80
N ARG A 32 -11.01 -15.68 1.12
CA ARG A 32 -10.48 -15.24 2.41
C ARG A 32 -11.37 -14.15 2.99
N PRO A 33 -11.56 -14.12 4.31
CA PRO A 33 -12.24 -13.02 4.99
C PRO A 33 -11.41 -11.74 4.88
N ALA A 34 -12.06 -10.58 4.71
CA ALA A 34 -11.37 -9.29 4.57
C ALA A 34 -10.54 -8.92 5.81
N GLU A 35 -10.94 -9.41 6.99
CA GLU A 35 -10.28 -9.21 8.28
C GLU A 35 -8.92 -9.91 8.36
N ALA A 36 -8.66 -10.90 7.50
CA ALA A 36 -7.36 -11.56 7.44
C ALA A 36 -6.28 -10.70 6.79
N PHE A 37 -6.66 -9.64 6.08
CA PHE A 37 -5.72 -8.72 5.48
C PHE A 37 -5.37 -7.60 6.45
N ASP A 38 -4.10 -7.50 6.82
CA ASP A 38 -3.62 -6.39 7.63
C ASP A 38 -3.42 -5.16 6.74
N ALA A 39 -4.33 -4.19 6.84
CA ALA A 39 -4.24 -2.95 6.07
C ALA A 39 -3.04 -2.06 6.44
N THR A 40 -2.47 -2.22 7.64
CA THR A 40 -1.30 -1.46 8.10
C THR A 40 -0.02 -2.00 7.44
N LEU A 41 0.09 -3.33 7.34
CA LEU A 41 1.23 -3.99 6.71
C LEU A 41 1.03 -4.20 5.19
N GLY A 42 -0.21 -4.16 4.72
CA GLY A 42 -0.61 -4.39 3.34
C GLY A 42 -0.50 -5.86 2.92
N LEU A 43 -0.64 -6.81 3.86
CA LEU A 43 -0.35 -8.23 3.63
C LEU A 43 -1.33 -9.14 4.40
N ASP A 44 -1.70 -10.28 3.81
CA ASP A 44 -2.25 -11.43 4.54
C ASP A 44 -1.07 -12.31 5.00
N ILE A 45 -0.71 -12.16 6.28
CA ILE A 45 0.46 -12.83 6.87
C ILE A 45 0.25 -14.35 6.91
N ALA A 46 -0.96 -14.80 7.20
CA ALA A 46 -1.26 -16.21 7.31
C ALA A 46 -1.15 -16.92 5.96
N GLU A 47 -1.69 -16.31 4.89
CA GLU A 47 -1.58 -16.87 3.54
C GLU A 47 -0.13 -16.88 3.03
N THR A 48 0.60 -15.79 3.30
CA THR A 48 2.01 -15.66 2.92
C THR A 48 2.88 -16.68 3.65
N ALA A 49 2.69 -16.86 4.96
CA ALA A 49 3.42 -17.83 5.76
C ALA A 49 3.15 -19.26 5.29
N ALA A 50 1.89 -19.62 5.04
CA ALA A 50 1.53 -20.95 4.56
C ALA A 50 2.07 -21.23 3.14
N PHE A 51 2.16 -20.22 2.27
CA PHE A 51 2.85 -20.35 0.98
C PHE A 51 4.34 -20.67 1.16
N ILE A 52 5.03 -19.92 2.03
CA ILE A 52 6.47 -20.13 2.29
C ILE A 52 6.73 -21.49 2.92
N GLN A 53 5.90 -21.92 3.88
CA GLN A 53 6.03 -23.25 4.50
C GLN A 53 5.87 -24.38 3.48
N THR A 54 4.93 -24.23 2.54
CA THR A 54 4.67 -25.25 1.52
C THR A 54 5.78 -25.30 0.46
N THR A 55 6.25 -24.14 -0.01
CA THR A 55 7.20 -24.06 -1.12
C THR A 55 8.66 -24.12 -0.69
N GLN A 56 8.98 -23.59 0.49
CA GLN A 56 10.34 -23.31 0.97
C GLN A 56 10.54 -23.74 2.43
N PRO A 57 10.26 -25.01 2.80
CA PRO A 57 10.30 -25.47 4.19
C PRO A 57 11.70 -25.35 4.82
N LYS A 58 12.76 -25.47 4.02
CA LYS A 58 14.15 -25.32 4.48
C LYS A 58 14.45 -23.90 4.96
N GLU A 59 13.96 -22.90 4.25
CA GLU A 59 14.15 -21.49 4.60
C GLU A 59 13.24 -21.10 5.76
N TRP A 60 12.01 -21.62 5.80
CA TRP A 60 11.12 -21.47 6.96
C TRP A 60 11.76 -22.03 8.24
N ALA A 61 12.40 -23.19 8.19
CA ALA A 61 13.10 -23.77 9.33
C ALA A 61 14.25 -22.88 9.85
N LYS A 62 14.93 -22.13 8.97
CA LYS A 62 15.94 -21.14 9.38
C LYS A 62 15.28 -19.96 10.09
N LEU A 63 14.14 -19.49 9.59
CA LEU A 63 13.36 -18.42 10.21
C LEU A 63 12.89 -18.83 11.61
N SER A 64 12.32 -20.03 11.76
CA SER A 64 11.92 -20.60 13.07
C SER A 64 13.07 -20.72 14.06
N LYS A 65 14.28 -21.02 13.59
CA LYS A 65 15.48 -21.06 14.44
C LYS A 65 15.91 -19.68 14.94
N GLN A 66 15.72 -18.64 14.13
CA GLN A 66 16.06 -17.26 14.51
C GLN A 66 15.00 -16.62 15.40
N PHE A 67 13.72 -16.93 15.17
CA PHE A 67 12.58 -16.34 15.85
C PHE A 67 11.63 -17.40 16.41
N PRO A 68 12.00 -18.11 17.49
CA PRO A 68 11.15 -19.14 18.07
C PRO A 68 9.83 -18.52 18.56
N ALA A 69 8.69 -19.10 18.16
CA ALA A 69 7.33 -18.65 18.51
C ALA A 69 6.92 -17.26 17.99
N GLY A 70 7.69 -16.68 17.07
CA GLY A 70 7.47 -15.34 16.53
C GLY A 70 7.67 -15.23 15.02
N GLU A 71 7.69 -16.35 14.30
CA GLU A 71 8.10 -16.41 12.89
C GLU A 71 7.24 -15.55 11.97
N GLN A 72 5.92 -15.61 12.15
CA GLN A 72 4.97 -14.87 11.32
C GLN A 72 5.10 -13.36 11.54
N ALA A 73 5.25 -12.92 12.80
CA ALA A 73 5.43 -11.52 13.14
C ALA A 73 6.78 -10.98 12.60
N ALA A 74 7.85 -11.76 12.74
CA ALA A 74 9.17 -11.42 12.21
C ALA A 74 9.14 -11.32 10.67
N LEU A 75 8.54 -12.32 10.00
CA LEU A 75 8.35 -12.31 8.56
C LEU A 75 7.59 -11.06 8.11
N ALA A 76 6.47 -10.74 8.76
CA ALA A 76 5.63 -9.62 8.41
C ALA A 76 6.37 -8.27 8.56
N ALA A 77 7.11 -8.08 9.67
CA ALA A 77 7.90 -6.87 9.89
C ALA A 77 9.02 -6.69 8.85
N GLN A 78 9.72 -7.78 8.50
CA GLN A 78 10.78 -7.74 7.48
C GLN A 78 10.20 -7.49 6.09
N LEU A 79 9.11 -8.18 5.73
CA LEU A 79 8.43 -7.96 4.44
C LEU A 79 7.91 -6.54 4.31
N ALA A 80 7.23 -6.00 5.31
CA ALA A 80 6.75 -4.62 5.28
C ALA A 80 7.91 -3.63 5.08
N THR A 81 9.03 -3.84 5.78
CA THR A 81 10.22 -3.00 5.63
C THR A 81 10.82 -3.10 4.22
N LEU A 82 10.90 -4.30 3.64
CA LEU A 82 11.47 -4.50 2.31
C LEU A 82 10.55 -3.99 1.20
N LEU A 83 9.24 -4.16 1.35
CA LEU A 83 8.25 -3.61 0.43
C LEU A 83 8.30 -2.09 0.37
N GLN A 84 8.46 -1.42 1.52
CA GLN A 84 8.63 0.03 1.57
C GLN A 84 9.96 0.50 0.95
N LYS A 85 11.04 -0.28 1.09
CA LYS A 85 12.38 0.12 0.62
C LYS A 85 12.63 -0.16 -0.87
N ARG A 86 12.21 -1.32 -1.36
CA ARG A 86 12.48 -1.80 -2.73
C ARG A 86 11.26 -1.69 -3.64
N GLY A 87 10.07 -1.58 -3.07
CA GLY A 87 8.81 -1.59 -3.80
C GLY A 87 8.28 -3.00 -4.06
N THR A 88 6.96 -3.09 -4.22
CA THR A 88 6.22 -4.35 -4.33
C THR A 88 6.65 -5.20 -5.52
N LEU A 89 6.84 -4.57 -6.69
CA LEU A 89 7.18 -5.29 -7.92
C LEU A 89 8.57 -5.93 -7.85
N GLU A 90 9.55 -5.23 -7.26
CA GLU A 90 10.92 -5.76 -7.12
C GLU A 90 10.93 -6.96 -6.16
N VAL A 91 10.23 -6.84 -5.03
CA VAL A 91 10.09 -7.90 -4.02
C VAL A 91 9.39 -9.14 -4.58
N LEU A 92 8.35 -8.98 -5.41
CA LEU A 92 7.68 -10.12 -6.05
C LEU A 92 8.52 -10.80 -7.12
N ARG A 93 9.32 -10.03 -7.87
CA ARG A 93 10.09 -10.55 -9.01
C ARG A 93 11.39 -11.23 -8.59
N ASN A 94 12.09 -10.66 -7.61
CA ASN A 94 13.41 -11.12 -7.19
C ASN A 94 13.37 -11.86 -5.84
N GLY A 95 12.26 -11.75 -5.10
CA GLY A 95 12.14 -12.25 -3.75
C GLY A 95 12.76 -11.31 -2.71
N VAL A 96 12.90 -11.83 -1.50
CA VAL A 96 13.47 -11.12 -0.35
C VAL A 96 14.62 -11.90 0.27
N SER A 97 15.61 -11.17 0.75
CA SER A 97 16.77 -11.72 1.42
C SER A 97 17.03 -10.93 2.69
N PHE A 98 17.01 -11.59 3.84
CA PHE A 98 17.31 -10.98 5.13
C PHE A 98 17.88 -12.02 6.10
N ASN A 99 18.82 -11.63 6.97
CA ASN A 99 19.41 -12.49 8.00
C ASN A 99 19.89 -13.87 7.49
N GLY A 100 20.40 -13.94 6.26
CA GLY A 100 20.84 -15.19 5.63
C GLY A 100 19.72 -16.13 5.14
N ILE A 101 18.48 -15.67 5.14
CA ILE A 101 17.28 -16.36 4.63
C ILE A 101 16.91 -15.73 3.29
N ASN A 102 16.69 -16.57 2.28
CA ASN A 102 16.27 -16.13 0.94
C ASN A 102 14.89 -16.70 0.64
N LEU A 103 13.89 -15.84 0.52
CA LEU A 103 12.50 -16.24 0.26
C LEU A 103 12.02 -15.69 -1.07
N GLN A 104 11.37 -16.54 -1.85
CA GLN A 104 10.60 -16.15 -3.02
C GLN A 104 9.12 -16.03 -2.64
N LEU A 105 8.44 -15.00 -3.15
CA LEU A 105 7.03 -14.74 -2.86
C LEU A 105 6.10 -15.18 -4.00
N ALA A 106 6.65 -15.42 -5.19
CA ALA A 106 5.92 -15.98 -6.32
C ALA A 106 6.89 -16.77 -7.19
N TYR A 107 6.41 -17.86 -7.78
CA TYR A 107 7.12 -18.58 -8.83
C TYR A 107 6.46 -18.29 -10.18
N PHE A 108 7.25 -18.11 -11.22
CA PHE A 108 6.73 -17.89 -12.57
C PHE A 108 6.77 -19.19 -13.36
N ARG A 109 5.91 -19.29 -14.39
CA ARG A 109 5.85 -20.46 -15.25
C ARG A 109 7.21 -20.66 -15.93
N PRO A 110 7.84 -21.83 -15.80
CA PRO A 110 9.10 -22.10 -16.50
C PRO A 110 8.88 -22.17 -18.01
N SER A 111 9.92 -21.86 -18.79
CA SER A 111 9.91 -22.10 -20.24
C SER A 111 9.77 -23.60 -20.53
N ALA A 112 9.17 -23.94 -21.68
CA ALA A 112 8.93 -25.33 -22.07
C ALA A 112 10.24 -26.16 -22.02
N GLY A 113 10.24 -27.24 -21.23
CA GLY A 113 11.43 -28.06 -20.95
C GLY A 113 12.08 -27.83 -19.57
N GLY A 114 11.48 -27.01 -18.71
CA GLY A 114 12.02 -26.69 -17.38
C GLY A 114 12.03 -27.84 -16.36
N ASN A 115 12.85 -27.66 -15.31
CA ASN A 115 12.98 -28.58 -14.18
C ASN A 115 11.60 -28.86 -13.53
N PRO A 116 11.21 -30.14 -13.32
CA PRO A 116 9.94 -30.50 -12.68
C PRO A 116 9.76 -29.89 -11.29
N GLU A 117 10.85 -29.64 -10.56
CA GLU A 117 10.78 -28.97 -9.26
C GLU A 117 10.29 -27.52 -9.37
N HIS A 118 10.71 -26.79 -10.41
CA HIS A 118 10.22 -25.42 -10.64
C HIS A 118 8.76 -25.40 -11.06
N GLN A 119 8.33 -26.41 -11.82
CA GLN A 119 6.92 -26.58 -12.19
C GLN A 119 6.06 -26.85 -10.94
N ALA A 120 6.49 -27.75 -10.06
CA ALA A 120 5.77 -28.03 -8.81
C ALA A 120 5.67 -26.79 -7.90
N ARG A 121 6.73 -25.98 -7.81
CA ARG A 121 6.69 -24.70 -7.06
C ARG A 121 5.77 -23.67 -7.69
N TYR A 122 5.70 -23.61 -9.02
CA TYR A 122 4.76 -22.76 -9.74
C TYR A 122 3.30 -23.17 -9.47
N GLU A 123 3.01 -24.47 -9.48
CA GLU A 123 1.68 -25.01 -9.18
C GLU A 123 1.28 -24.81 -7.71
N ALA A 124 2.26 -24.70 -6.81
CA ALA A 124 2.06 -24.39 -5.40
C ALA A 124 1.81 -22.89 -5.11
N ASN A 125 1.80 -22.03 -6.13
CA ASN A 125 1.40 -20.62 -5.96
C ASN A 125 -0.02 -20.53 -5.40
N ARG A 126 -0.21 -19.63 -4.42
CA ARG A 126 -1.50 -19.45 -3.74
C ARG A 126 -2.12 -18.13 -4.18
N PHE A 127 -3.33 -18.19 -4.70
CA PHE A 127 -4.13 -17.01 -5.02
C PHE A 127 -5.33 -16.95 -4.08
N ALA A 128 -5.49 -15.81 -3.42
CA ALA A 128 -6.61 -15.55 -2.53
C ALA A 128 -7.50 -14.46 -3.12
N VAL A 129 -8.80 -14.59 -2.94
CA VAL A 129 -9.81 -13.58 -3.26
C VAL A 129 -10.51 -13.18 -1.95
N MET A 130 -10.71 -11.88 -1.76
CA MET A 130 -11.39 -11.31 -0.60
C MET A 130 -12.23 -10.12 -1.06
N SER A 131 -13.19 -9.72 -0.24
CA SER A 131 -13.91 -8.47 -0.45
C SER A 131 -13.01 -7.25 -0.20
N GLN A 132 -13.44 -6.07 -0.64
CA GLN A 132 -12.73 -4.82 -0.54
C GLN A 132 -12.43 -4.49 0.94
N VAL A 133 -11.15 -4.29 1.23
CA VAL A 133 -10.68 -3.89 2.57
C VAL A 133 -10.63 -2.37 2.66
N HIS A 134 -11.09 -1.81 3.78
CA HIS A 134 -10.97 -0.38 4.05
C HIS A 134 -9.55 -0.01 4.50
N SER A 135 -8.86 0.81 3.70
CA SER A 135 -7.46 1.19 3.94
C SER A 135 -7.25 2.29 5.01
N SER A 136 -8.32 2.85 5.59
CA SER A 136 -8.19 3.93 6.59
C SER A 136 -8.28 3.39 8.02
N THR A 137 -7.15 3.37 8.73
CA THR A 137 -7.09 3.09 10.17
C THR A 137 -7.63 4.26 11.02
N LYS A 138 -7.75 5.46 10.43
CA LYS A 138 -8.43 6.60 11.05
C LYS A 138 -9.91 6.53 10.69
N ALA A 139 -10.71 5.99 11.62
CA ALA A 139 -12.17 5.90 11.58
C ALA A 139 -12.76 5.26 10.30
N PRO A 140 -13.42 4.09 10.38
CA PRO A 140 -14.13 3.48 9.25
C PRO A 140 -15.47 4.20 9.00
N THR A 141 -15.46 5.53 8.93
CA THR A 141 -16.66 6.34 8.71
C THR A 141 -16.39 7.43 7.69
N SER A 142 -17.36 7.61 6.79
CA SER A 142 -17.45 8.60 5.70
C SER A 142 -16.55 8.39 4.47
N ARG A 143 -17.07 7.53 3.58
CA ARG A 143 -17.42 7.90 2.20
C ARG A 143 -17.46 9.44 2.03
N TRP A 144 -16.48 9.96 1.30
CA TRP A 144 -16.40 11.35 0.81
C TRP A 144 -16.52 12.43 1.89
N MET A 145 -15.40 12.85 2.47
CA MET A 145 -15.24 14.26 2.83
C MET A 145 -14.00 14.79 2.14
N TRP A 146 -14.24 15.36 0.96
CA TRP A 146 -13.27 16.15 0.22
C TRP A 146 -12.65 17.19 1.14
N TRP A 147 -11.33 17.35 1.01
CA TRP A 147 -10.64 18.58 1.35
C TRP A 147 -11.36 19.76 0.68
N TYR A 148 -12.17 20.50 1.44
CA TYR A 148 -12.43 21.91 1.21
C TYR A 148 -12.86 22.54 2.54
N SER A 149 -11.88 23.02 3.28
CA SER A 149 -12.08 24.20 4.12
C SER A 149 -10.90 25.13 3.94
N SER A 150 -10.74 25.63 2.70
CA SER A 150 -10.29 27.00 2.48
C SER A 150 -11.37 27.94 3.01
N THR A 151 -11.52 27.99 4.33
CA THR A 151 -12.27 29.04 5.02
C THR A 151 -11.66 29.28 6.40
N ALA A 152 -10.34 29.50 6.42
CA ALA A 152 -9.74 30.41 7.39
C ALA A 152 -9.66 31.82 6.79
N CYS A 153 -10.82 32.36 6.40
CA CYS A 153 -11.01 33.80 6.30
C CYS A 153 -11.95 34.19 7.43
N ARG A 154 -11.43 34.17 8.67
CA ARG A 154 -12.04 34.98 9.73
C ARG A 154 -11.56 36.40 9.49
N LEU A 155 -12.44 37.19 8.88
CA LEU A 155 -12.52 38.62 9.13
C LEU A 155 -12.53 38.81 10.65
N PHE A 156 -11.40 39.25 11.20
CA PHE A 156 -11.38 39.81 12.54
C PHE A 156 -11.74 41.29 12.42
N PRO A 157 -12.84 41.75 13.04
CA PRO A 157 -13.14 43.16 13.10
C PRO A 157 -12.11 43.88 13.97
N SER A 158 -11.84 45.11 13.57
CA SER A 158 -11.09 46.13 14.30
C SER A 158 -11.49 46.21 15.77
N ASN A 159 -10.49 46.54 16.59
CA ASN A 159 -10.59 47.16 17.92
C ASN A 159 -10.48 46.22 19.13
N SER A 160 -9.28 46.11 19.70
CA SER A 160 -9.00 46.57 21.07
C SER A 160 -7.56 46.25 21.47
N LYS A 161 -6.98 47.19 22.22
CA LYS A 161 -5.62 47.24 22.74
C LYS A 161 -5.32 46.00 23.59
N THR A 162 -4.24 45.28 23.29
CA THR A 162 -3.49 44.54 24.32
C THR A 162 -2.02 44.45 23.89
N THR A 163 -1.19 45.19 24.61
CA THR A 163 0.27 45.17 24.55
C THR A 163 0.82 43.86 25.11
N LEU A 164 1.76 43.23 24.40
CA LEU A 164 2.67 42.22 24.95
C LEU A 164 4.13 42.63 24.66
N PRO A 165 5.07 42.31 25.57
CA PRO A 165 6.40 42.91 25.61
C PRO A 165 7.38 42.32 24.60
N ALA A 166 8.38 43.13 24.28
CA ALA A 166 9.49 42.86 23.39
C ALA A 166 10.46 41.82 23.94
N SER A 167 10.93 40.90 23.09
CA SER A 167 12.37 40.68 22.82
C SER A 167 12.55 39.57 21.78
N GLY A 168 13.33 39.83 20.75
CA GLY A 168 13.74 38.83 19.76
C GLY A 168 13.79 39.40 18.34
N ALA A 169 14.74 40.29 18.08
CA ALA A 169 14.94 40.92 16.80
C ALA A 169 15.29 39.87 15.71
N CYS A 170 14.54 39.89 14.60
CA CYS A 170 14.93 39.24 13.36
C CYS A 170 14.91 40.31 12.26
N SER A 171 16.11 40.71 11.81
CA SER A 171 16.32 41.81 10.88
C SER A 171 15.82 41.43 9.48
N ARG A 172 14.80 42.15 8.98
CA ARG A 172 14.33 42.04 7.59
C ARG A 172 15.31 42.75 6.65
N GLY A 173 15.98 41.99 5.79
CA GLY A 173 16.67 42.53 4.61
C GLY A 173 15.80 42.35 3.37
N LEU A 174 15.40 43.45 2.73
CA LEU A 174 14.75 43.47 1.42
C LEU A 174 15.84 43.65 0.36
N LEU A 175 16.06 42.64 -0.49
CA LEU A 175 16.79 42.83 -1.75
C LEU A 175 15.77 42.94 -2.89
N ASN A 176 15.76 44.08 -3.58
CA ASN A 176 14.94 44.30 -4.76
C ASN A 176 15.80 44.05 -6.01
N ILE A 177 15.41 43.06 -6.80
CA ILE A 177 15.94 42.87 -8.15
C ILE A 177 14.74 42.58 -9.05
N GLY A 178 14.42 43.51 -9.95
CA GLY A 178 13.50 43.27 -11.07
C GLY A 178 12.03 43.01 -10.72
N GLY A 179 11.49 43.53 -9.61
CA GLY A 179 10.05 43.55 -9.37
C GLY A 179 9.42 42.27 -8.80
N VAL A 180 10.22 41.36 -8.24
CA VAL A 180 9.72 40.20 -7.47
C VAL A 180 10.21 40.31 -6.04
N THR A 181 9.29 40.33 -5.07
CA THR A 181 9.62 40.22 -3.64
C THR A 181 9.72 38.74 -3.28
N ILE A 182 10.91 38.28 -2.90
CA ILE A 182 11.15 36.90 -2.45
C ILE A 182 11.42 36.94 -0.94
N GLU A 183 10.59 36.26 -0.14
CA GLU A 183 10.94 35.93 1.24
C GLU A 183 11.91 34.75 1.25
N SER A 184 13.16 35.01 1.66
CA SER A 184 14.13 33.95 1.95
C SER A 184 13.96 33.50 3.40
N CYS A 185 13.40 32.31 3.60
CA CYS A 185 13.53 31.58 4.86
C CYS A 185 14.80 30.74 4.80
N SER A 186 15.86 31.23 5.46
CA SER A 186 17.03 30.42 5.79
C SER A 186 16.68 29.42 6.88
N GLY A 187 16.34 28.19 6.48
CA GLY A 187 16.16 27.05 7.38
C GLY A 187 15.99 25.79 6.56
N GLY A 188 17.09 25.06 6.36
CA GLY A 188 17.19 24.00 5.36
C GLY A 188 16.37 22.74 5.66
N ALA A 189 15.84 22.14 4.59
CA ALA A 189 16.04 20.74 4.22
C ALA A 189 15.18 20.44 2.98
N ALA A 190 15.84 20.37 1.83
CA ALA A 190 15.24 20.01 0.54
C ALA A 190 14.95 18.50 0.49
N TRP A 191 13.72 18.11 0.18
CA TRP A 191 13.41 16.86 -0.51
C TRP A 191 12.37 17.15 -1.61
N CYS A 192 12.88 17.43 -2.81
CA CYS A 192 12.14 17.32 -4.06
C CYS A 192 12.07 15.85 -4.46
N ILE A 193 10.88 15.26 -4.63
CA ILE A 193 10.68 14.24 -5.67
C ILE A 193 9.37 14.53 -6.42
N PHE A 194 9.58 14.69 -7.73
CA PHE A 194 8.66 14.93 -8.83
C PHE A 194 7.44 14.00 -8.87
N ARG A 195 6.26 14.61 -9.05
CA ARG A 195 5.04 13.99 -9.61
C ARG A 195 5.10 14.21 -11.12
N TRP A 196 5.40 13.19 -11.90
CA TRP A 196 5.27 13.25 -13.36
C TRP A 196 3.91 12.69 -13.78
N MET A 197 3.06 13.59 -14.28
CA MET A 197 1.92 13.28 -15.12
C MET A 197 2.43 12.90 -16.52
N MET A 198 1.93 11.80 -17.08
CA MET A 198 1.91 11.61 -18.53
C MET A 198 0.53 11.13 -18.97
N THR A 199 -0.20 12.04 -19.59
CA THR A 199 -1.31 11.78 -20.51
C THR A 199 -1.11 12.65 -21.73
N ARG A 200 -0.83 12.02 -22.88
CA ARG A 200 -1.33 12.34 -24.24
C ARG A 200 -0.67 11.37 -25.23
N SER A 201 -1.47 10.52 -25.87
CA SER A 201 -1.98 10.69 -27.25
C SER A 201 -0.88 10.79 -28.30
N ILE A 202 -0.66 9.65 -28.96
CA ILE A 202 -0.70 9.54 -30.43
C ILE A 202 -1.79 8.52 -30.73
#